data_AF-A0A956FLQ7-F1
#
_entry.id   AF-A0A956FLQ7-F1
#
_cell.length_a   1.000
_cell.length_b   1.000
_cell.length_c   1.000
_cell.angle_alpha   90.00
_cell.angle_beta   90.00
_cell.angle_gamma   90.00
#
_symmetry.space_group_name_H-M   'P 1'
#
loop_
_entity.id
_entity.type
_entity.pdbx_description
1 polymer ?
#
loop_
_entity_poly.entity_id
_entity_poly.type
_entity_poly.pdbx_seq_one_letter_code
_entity_poly.pdbx_strand_id
1 'polypeptide(L)'
;CGVAYEVAQDCGSRLCRDGECEPPPPRDCGGEPILGRCDGELARGCEGGYPFAIDCAALGRRCVTTDEGPVCRPAEEVCDPLLEPARCEDDTLVTCTNGQRMRTDCRAHAAICGRPPGRSAPTCVQRSPPVRLDGCDDPCGCPEHERGDEICNGIDDDEDGFIDEGVECPPLDLVVFVIVDADGSSPYEPQEIDAEIDRLARSFARSDDYGLELRVAEVVRLAAPEWLEIDGAELGALVRQVEGSREELFVPVVLTERVLVDGVPRPGLSTVPNGECGGQRRVPEPQPPLGVVAMAKHHWDTTLAHELGHFLGLCHTHGDQPAPIVAVDDDRSCAPECTLEGDGVCDTPPDPGPGPCLVDLQCQVACRDGATPDPTNIMGYYPQCRVGFSEQQALLMRQTVAKRRAWHRCVGGDGCPCTMGGNECPPQMSCRRFVSDGGTVLRCALDGPAVPGGVCTGSLECSQGAVCIGQPDAESRCVRPCDDQTPGCRCVEVEGVSHPICIGDLRRDDE
;
A
#
# COMPACT_ATOMS: atom_id res chain seq x y z
N CYS A 1 3.53 29.64 28.55
CA CYS A 1 4.33 30.88 28.69
C CYS A 1 3.88 31.68 29.93
N GLY A 2 4.80 32.38 30.62
CA GLY A 2 4.57 33.06 31.91
C GLY A 2 3.56 34.23 31.92
N VAL A 3 3.12 34.70 30.75
CA VAL A 3 1.91 35.53 30.57
C VAL A 3 1.26 35.07 29.26
N ALA A 4 0.01 34.60 29.30
CA ALA A 4 -0.61 33.82 28.22
C ALA A 4 -0.79 34.56 26.88
N TYR A 5 -0.61 35.88 26.83
CA TYR A 5 -0.94 36.70 25.66
C TYR A 5 0.25 37.45 25.02
N GLU A 6 1.33 37.76 25.77
CA GLU A 6 2.48 38.49 25.21
C GLU A 6 3.35 37.57 24.32
N VAL A 7 3.64 36.34 24.79
CA VAL A 7 4.55 35.44 24.07
C VAL A 7 3.86 34.77 22.87
N ALA A 8 2.52 34.61 22.90
CA ALA A 8 1.77 34.04 21.78
C ALA A 8 1.81 34.94 20.53
N GLN A 9 1.87 36.27 20.67
CA GLN A 9 2.07 37.17 19.53
C GLN A 9 3.47 37.05 18.92
N ASP A 10 4.50 36.83 19.75
CA ASP A 10 5.89 36.75 19.30
C ASP A 10 6.25 35.40 18.67
N CYS A 11 5.58 34.31 19.06
CA CYS A 11 5.85 32.99 18.50
C CYS A 11 5.20 32.74 17.14
N GLY A 12 4.15 33.49 16.78
CA GLY A 12 3.37 33.22 15.57
C GLY A 12 2.67 31.86 15.69
N SER A 13 2.89 30.96 14.72
CA SER A 13 2.38 29.58 14.76
C SER A 13 3.27 28.59 15.52
N ARG A 14 4.37 29.04 16.16
CA ARG A 14 5.33 28.16 16.82
C ARG A 14 4.91 27.88 18.27
N LEU A 15 5.18 26.66 18.75
CA LEU A 15 4.93 26.29 20.14
C LEU A 15 5.78 27.15 21.09
N CYS A 16 5.23 27.50 22.25
CA CYS A 16 5.97 28.18 23.31
C CYS A 16 6.12 27.24 24.50
N ARG A 17 7.36 26.83 24.79
CA ARG A 17 7.69 25.95 25.92
C ARG A 17 8.60 26.73 26.88
N ASP A 18 8.21 26.76 28.15
CA ASP A 18 8.96 27.44 29.23
C ASP A 18 9.28 28.94 29.02
N GLY A 19 8.49 29.63 28.19
CA GLY A 19 8.66 31.07 27.94
C GLY A 19 9.56 31.39 26.75
N GLU A 20 10.02 30.39 26.01
CA GLU A 20 10.73 30.57 24.74
C GLU A 20 9.88 29.98 23.60
N CYS A 21 9.88 30.67 22.46
CA CYS A 21 9.31 30.10 21.24
C CYS A 21 10.23 29.00 20.75
N GLU A 22 9.66 27.87 20.33
CA GLU A 22 10.44 26.86 19.64
C GLU A 22 11.14 27.49 18.42
N PRO A 23 12.41 27.15 18.18
CA PRO A 23 13.11 27.62 17.00
C PRO A 23 12.31 27.19 15.76
N PRO A 24 12.30 27.99 14.68
CA PRO A 24 11.74 27.51 13.43
C PRO A 24 12.40 26.17 13.07
N PRO A 25 11.67 25.20 12.50
CA PRO A 25 12.24 23.94 12.07
C PRO A 25 13.51 24.23 11.27
N PRO A 26 14.65 23.64 11.65
CA PRO A 26 15.85 23.85 10.88
C PRO A 26 15.56 23.34 9.46
N ARG A 27 15.70 24.25 8.48
CA ARG A 27 15.49 23.89 7.06
C ARG A 27 16.58 22.93 6.56
N ASP A 28 17.63 22.74 7.35
CA ASP A 28 18.67 21.76 7.14
C ASP A 28 18.63 20.69 8.24
N CYS A 29 18.81 19.44 7.85
CA CYS A 29 18.88 18.32 8.79
C CYS A 29 20.21 18.27 9.57
N GLY A 30 20.87 19.42 9.77
CA GLY A 30 22.18 19.50 10.43
C GLY A 30 23.28 18.66 9.74
N GLY A 31 23.13 18.35 8.45
CA GLY A 31 24.02 17.47 7.70
C GLY A 31 23.71 15.96 7.82
N GLU A 32 22.67 15.58 8.56
CA GLU A 32 22.12 14.23 8.48
C GLU A 32 21.34 14.07 7.17
N PRO A 33 21.42 12.90 6.51
CA PRO A 33 20.62 12.63 5.31
C PRO A 33 19.12 12.63 5.68
N ILE A 34 18.27 13.05 4.74
CA ILE A 34 16.81 13.13 4.92
C ILE A 34 16.24 11.78 5.36
N LEU A 35 16.59 10.70 4.67
CA LEU A 35 16.20 9.34 5.06
C LEU A 35 16.90 8.82 6.31
N GLY A 36 17.99 9.44 6.71
CA GLY A 36 18.86 8.90 7.74
C GLY A 36 19.83 7.82 7.27
N ARG A 37 20.57 7.27 8.23
CA ARG A 37 21.60 6.25 8.08
C ARG A 37 21.86 5.57 9.43
N CYS A 38 22.44 4.38 9.39
CA CYS A 38 23.07 3.77 10.55
C CYS A 38 24.52 4.23 10.71
N ASP A 39 24.87 4.71 11.90
CA ASP A 39 26.24 4.99 12.35
C ASP A 39 26.61 3.98 13.45
N GLY A 40 27.02 2.79 13.02
CA GLY A 40 27.10 1.63 13.91
C GLY A 40 25.70 1.20 14.36
N GLU A 41 25.46 1.19 15.67
CA GLU A 41 24.15 0.85 16.25
C GLU A 41 23.26 2.09 16.51
N LEU A 42 23.68 3.26 16.04
CA LEU A 42 22.95 4.51 16.18
C LEU A 42 22.19 4.84 14.88
N ALA A 43 20.87 4.79 14.91
CA ALA A 43 20.01 5.26 13.84
C ALA A 43 19.95 6.79 13.87
N ARG A 44 20.45 7.46 12.83
CA ARG A 44 20.44 8.92 12.70
C ARG A 44 19.62 9.33 11.50
N GLY A 45 18.86 10.39 11.56
CA GLY A 45 18.12 10.87 10.40
C GLY A 45 17.44 12.20 10.64
N CYS A 46 16.45 12.49 9.82
CA CYS A 46 15.73 13.75 9.83
C CYS A 46 14.23 13.50 9.78
N GLU A 47 13.50 14.03 10.75
CA GLU A 47 12.05 13.96 10.85
C GLU A 47 11.49 15.37 10.63
N GLY A 48 10.94 15.67 9.46
CA GLY A 48 10.36 16.99 9.17
C GLY A 48 11.34 18.16 9.32
N GLY A 49 12.63 17.93 9.02
CA GLY A 49 13.72 18.92 9.23
C GLY A 49 14.44 18.79 10.58
N TYR A 50 13.90 18.04 11.54
CA TYR A 50 14.52 17.87 12.85
C TYR A 50 15.45 16.65 12.87
N PRO A 51 16.75 16.82 13.18
CA PRO A 51 17.65 15.68 13.27
C PRO A 51 17.31 14.82 14.49
N PHE A 52 17.34 13.50 14.31
CA PHE A 52 17.18 12.53 15.40
C PHE A 52 18.39 11.57 15.50
N ALA A 53 18.55 10.97 16.67
CA ALA A 53 19.50 9.88 16.91
C ALA A 53 18.93 8.87 17.93
N ILE A 54 18.78 7.61 17.52
CA ILE A 54 18.23 6.52 18.35
C ILE A 54 19.29 5.43 18.52
N ASP A 55 19.65 5.12 19.76
CA ASP A 55 20.59 4.05 20.10
C ASP A 55 19.86 2.70 20.07
N CYS A 56 19.95 1.99 18.93
CA CYS A 56 19.30 0.69 18.79
C CYS A 56 19.88 -0.34 19.76
N ALA A 57 21.17 -0.25 20.11
CA ALA A 57 21.79 -1.18 21.06
C ALA A 57 21.22 -1.01 22.48
N ALA A 58 20.87 0.21 22.88
CA ALA A 58 20.17 0.47 24.14
C ALA A 58 18.78 -0.17 24.18
N LEU A 59 18.16 -0.41 23.01
CA LEU A 59 16.90 -1.14 22.86
C LEU A 59 17.11 -2.67 22.75
N GLY A 60 18.35 -3.15 22.83
CA GLY A 60 18.69 -4.57 22.59
C GLY A 60 18.55 -4.99 21.11
N ARG A 61 18.61 -4.02 20.20
CA ARG A 61 18.39 -4.17 18.75
C ARG A 61 19.64 -3.76 17.98
N ARG A 62 19.61 -3.94 16.66
CA ARG A 62 20.62 -3.45 15.74
C ARG A 62 20.06 -2.41 14.79
N CYS A 63 20.90 -1.45 14.42
CA CYS A 63 20.53 -0.49 13.39
C CYS A 63 20.67 -1.15 12.01
N VAL A 64 19.61 -1.08 11.22
CA VAL A 64 19.56 -1.58 9.84
C VAL A 64 19.16 -0.44 8.92
N THR A 65 19.93 -0.18 7.87
CA THR A 65 19.54 0.78 6.82
C THR A 65 18.57 0.10 5.86
N THR A 66 17.36 0.65 5.74
CA THR A 66 16.37 0.29 4.71
C THR A 66 16.35 1.37 3.62
N ASP A 67 15.63 1.10 2.54
CA ASP A 67 15.18 2.08 1.55
C ASP A 67 14.44 3.28 2.16
N GLU A 68 13.68 3.06 3.23
CA GLU A 68 12.99 4.10 4.00
C GLU A 68 13.88 4.81 5.02
N GLY A 69 15.09 4.34 5.28
CA GLY A 69 15.99 4.90 6.31
C GLY A 69 16.40 3.90 7.39
N PRO A 70 17.06 4.34 8.47
CA PRO A 70 17.49 3.43 9.52
C PRO A 70 16.30 2.95 10.36
N VAL A 71 16.32 1.69 10.76
CA VAL A 71 15.35 1.07 11.68
C VAL A 71 16.07 0.29 12.77
N CYS A 72 15.46 0.13 13.95
CA CYS A 72 16.01 -0.69 15.02
C CYS A 72 15.33 -2.06 15.06
N ARG A 73 16.05 -3.11 14.65
CA ARG A 73 15.50 -4.49 14.53
C ARG A 73 16.18 -5.50 15.45
N PRO A 74 15.48 -6.59 15.84
CA PRO A 74 16.10 -7.70 16.55
C PRO A 74 17.32 -8.23 15.80
N ALA A 75 18.42 -8.50 16.53
CA ALA A 75 19.71 -8.84 15.93
C ALA A 75 19.66 -10.12 15.08
N GLU A 76 18.81 -11.08 15.47
CA GLU A 76 18.57 -12.35 14.81
C GLU A 76 17.84 -12.23 13.46
N GLU A 77 17.13 -11.13 13.24
CA GLU A 77 16.35 -10.89 12.02
C GLU A 77 17.17 -10.14 10.94
N VAL A 78 18.30 -9.55 11.34
CA VAL A 78 19.15 -8.78 10.44
C VAL A 78 19.88 -9.69 9.46
N CYS A 79 19.77 -9.36 8.18
CA CYS A 79 20.61 -9.91 7.11
C CYS A 79 21.37 -8.78 6.39
N ASP A 80 22.42 -9.14 5.66
CA ASP A 80 23.17 -8.22 4.79
C ASP A 80 23.05 -8.73 3.34
N PRO A 81 22.47 -7.97 2.39
CA PRO A 81 22.28 -8.44 1.02
C PRO A 81 23.59 -8.71 0.26
N LEU A 82 24.72 -8.10 0.69
CA LEU A 82 26.03 -8.38 0.12
C LEU A 82 26.61 -9.73 0.59
N LEU A 83 26.25 -10.15 1.81
CA LEU A 83 26.71 -11.41 2.40
C LEU A 83 25.72 -12.56 2.20
N GLU A 84 24.44 -12.23 2.08
CA GLU A 84 23.32 -13.13 1.89
C GLU A 84 22.56 -12.80 0.60
N PRO A 85 23.17 -13.02 -0.58
CA PRO A 85 22.49 -12.78 -1.85
C PRO A 85 21.26 -13.68 -1.96
N ALA A 86 20.30 -13.23 -2.77
CA ALA A 86 19.09 -13.99 -3.05
C ALA A 86 19.42 -15.42 -3.52
N ARG A 87 18.69 -16.40 -2.98
CA ARG A 87 18.86 -17.83 -3.30
C ARG A 87 17.52 -18.55 -3.30
N CYS A 88 17.43 -19.65 -4.06
CA CYS A 88 16.30 -20.56 -3.97
C CYS A 88 16.62 -21.68 -2.97
N GLU A 89 15.73 -21.88 -2.01
CA GLU A 89 15.66 -23.06 -1.15
C GLU A 89 14.43 -23.86 -1.61
N ASP A 90 14.65 -24.83 -2.50
CA ASP A 90 13.59 -25.46 -3.30
C ASP A 90 12.80 -24.41 -4.09
N ASP A 91 11.49 -24.29 -3.87
CA ASP A 91 10.64 -23.25 -4.47
C ASP A 91 10.43 -22.02 -3.56
N THR A 92 11.16 -21.92 -2.45
CA THR A 92 11.16 -20.72 -1.62
C THR A 92 12.30 -19.78 -2.05
N LEU A 93 11.96 -18.59 -2.51
CA LEU A 93 12.91 -17.50 -2.70
C LEU A 93 13.28 -16.93 -1.33
N VAL A 94 14.56 -16.98 -0.99
CA VAL A 94 15.10 -16.33 0.20
C VAL A 94 15.90 -15.11 -0.23
N THR A 95 15.43 -13.93 0.15
CA THR A 95 16.07 -12.64 -0.14
C THR A 95 16.42 -11.92 1.16
N CYS A 96 17.39 -11.01 1.07
CA CYS A 96 17.62 -10.01 2.10
C CYS A 96 17.14 -8.67 1.56
N THR A 97 15.99 -8.21 2.02
CA THR A 97 15.38 -6.95 1.58
C THR A 97 15.29 -6.03 2.78
N ASN A 98 15.83 -4.81 2.69
CA ASN A 98 15.80 -3.85 3.79
C ASN A 98 16.37 -4.43 5.11
N GLY A 99 17.41 -5.25 4.96
CA GLY A 99 18.06 -6.00 6.04
C GLY A 99 17.16 -6.97 6.80
N GLN A 100 15.99 -7.32 6.27
CA GLN A 100 15.17 -8.45 6.73
C GLN A 100 15.32 -9.63 5.80
N ARG A 101 15.43 -10.83 6.37
CA ARG A 101 15.37 -12.06 5.59
C ARG A 101 13.92 -12.34 5.23
N MET A 102 13.57 -12.17 3.96
CA MET A 102 12.26 -12.51 3.43
C MET A 102 12.30 -13.92 2.85
N ARG A 103 11.21 -14.67 3.06
CA ARG A 103 10.99 -15.98 2.46
C ARG A 103 9.69 -15.91 1.67
N THR A 104 9.80 -15.98 0.34
CA THR A 104 8.64 -16.00 -0.54
C THR A 104 8.46 -17.41 -1.06
N ASP A 105 7.34 -18.05 -0.73
CA ASP A 105 6.97 -19.32 -1.34
C ASP A 105 6.48 -19.06 -2.76
N CYS A 106 7.33 -19.30 -3.76
CA CYS A 106 6.97 -19.06 -5.15
C CYS A 106 5.76 -19.90 -5.57
N ARG A 107 5.54 -21.07 -4.96
CA ARG A 107 4.38 -21.93 -5.29
C ARG A 107 3.06 -21.32 -4.86
N ALA A 108 3.04 -20.57 -3.74
CA ALA A 108 1.85 -19.83 -3.32
C ALA A 108 1.38 -18.83 -4.38
N HIS A 109 2.29 -18.45 -5.28
CA HIS A 109 2.04 -17.53 -6.38
C HIS A 109 2.02 -18.21 -7.76
N ALA A 110 1.86 -19.54 -7.82
CA ALA A 110 1.95 -20.32 -9.07
C ALA A 110 3.24 -20.01 -9.86
N ALA A 111 4.34 -19.81 -9.15
CA ALA A 111 5.65 -19.48 -9.66
C ALA A 111 6.70 -20.52 -9.21
N ILE A 112 7.82 -20.57 -9.92
CA ILE A 112 8.97 -21.43 -9.61
C ILE A 112 10.14 -20.54 -9.22
N CYS A 113 10.86 -20.86 -8.15
CA CYS A 113 12.06 -20.10 -7.81
C CYS A 113 13.17 -20.41 -8.83
N GLY A 114 13.63 -19.41 -9.57
CA GLY A 114 14.62 -19.59 -10.64
C GLY A 114 15.37 -18.31 -11.00
N ARG A 115 16.33 -18.44 -11.92
CA ARG A 115 17.05 -17.28 -12.50
C ARG A 115 16.54 -17.04 -13.93
N PRO A 116 15.70 -16.02 -14.17
CA PRO A 116 15.26 -15.72 -15.52
C PRO A 116 16.43 -15.22 -16.37
N PRO A 117 16.38 -15.42 -17.71
CA PRO A 117 17.39 -14.90 -18.62
C PRO A 117 17.61 -13.39 -18.39
N GLY A 118 18.88 -12.97 -18.29
CA GLY A 118 19.23 -11.56 -18.13
C GLY A 118 19.28 -11.04 -16.68
N ARG A 119 18.84 -11.81 -15.67
CA ARG A 119 18.97 -11.42 -14.25
C ARG A 119 20.06 -12.20 -13.52
N SER A 120 20.80 -11.50 -12.66
CA SER A 120 21.91 -12.06 -11.88
C SER A 120 21.45 -12.77 -10.61
N ALA A 121 20.33 -12.36 -10.04
CA ALA A 121 19.73 -12.90 -8.82
C ALA A 121 18.54 -13.83 -9.15
N PRO A 122 18.31 -14.89 -8.35
CA PRO A 122 17.08 -15.68 -8.44
C PRO A 122 15.87 -14.86 -7.98
N THR A 123 14.71 -15.23 -8.50
CA THR A 123 13.39 -14.64 -8.25
C THR A 123 12.33 -15.73 -8.40
N CYS A 124 11.13 -15.55 -7.87
CA CYS A 124 9.98 -16.34 -8.30
C CYS A 124 9.66 -15.99 -9.75
N VAL A 125 9.53 -17.00 -10.59
CA VAL A 125 9.24 -16.87 -12.01
C VAL A 125 7.89 -17.51 -12.26
N GLN A 126 6.91 -16.71 -12.69
CA GLN A 126 5.61 -17.20 -13.10
C GLN A 126 5.55 -17.25 -14.64
N ARG A 127 4.93 -18.29 -15.20
CA ARG A 127 4.45 -18.22 -16.58
C ARG A 127 3.17 -17.40 -16.56
N SER A 128 3.12 -16.33 -17.33
CA SER A 128 1.90 -15.53 -17.39
C SER A 128 0.79 -16.44 -17.91
N PRO A 129 -0.38 -16.50 -17.27
CA PRO A 129 -1.56 -16.96 -17.97
C PRO A 129 -1.67 -16.13 -19.25
N PRO A 130 -1.97 -16.72 -20.42
CA PRO A 130 -2.29 -15.90 -21.59
C PRO A 130 -3.47 -15.01 -21.21
N VAL A 131 -3.23 -13.69 -21.12
CA VAL A 131 -4.29 -12.71 -20.90
C VAL A 131 -5.10 -12.69 -22.20
N ARG A 132 -6.16 -13.47 -22.24
CA ARG A 132 -7.22 -13.33 -23.24
C ARG A 132 -8.33 -12.56 -22.55
N LEU A 133 -8.43 -11.26 -22.85
CA LEU A 133 -9.65 -10.51 -22.63
C LEU A 133 -10.68 -11.09 -23.62
N ASP A 134 -11.76 -11.66 -23.10
CA ASP A 134 -12.83 -12.21 -23.94
C ASP A 134 -13.44 -11.08 -24.78
N GLY A 135 -13.54 -11.28 -26.09
CA GLY A 135 -14.08 -10.28 -27.04
C GLY A 135 -13.04 -9.42 -27.77
N CYS A 136 -11.76 -9.51 -27.42
CA CYS A 136 -10.70 -8.72 -28.05
C CYS A 136 -9.87 -9.61 -28.99
N ASP A 137 -10.13 -9.52 -30.30
CA ASP A 137 -9.41 -10.27 -31.34
C ASP A 137 -7.95 -9.79 -31.52
N ASP A 138 -7.61 -8.61 -30.99
CA ASP A 138 -6.23 -8.12 -30.90
C ASP A 138 -5.69 -8.37 -29.48
N PRO A 139 -4.54 -9.07 -29.32
CA PRO A 139 -3.90 -9.21 -28.02
C PRO A 139 -3.71 -7.86 -27.31
N CYS A 140 -3.61 -6.72 -27.99
CA CYS A 140 -3.36 -5.42 -27.36
C CYS A 140 -4.46 -4.37 -27.57
N GLY A 141 -5.67 -4.76 -27.97
CA GLY A 141 -6.74 -3.80 -28.21
C GLY A 141 -8.13 -4.43 -28.27
N CYS A 142 -8.97 -4.04 -27.33
CA CYS A 142 -10.40 -4.16 -27.54
C CYS A 142 -10.82 -3.02 -28.49
N PRO A 143 -11.73 -3.28 -29.45
CA PRO A 143 -12.39 -2.17 -30.14
C PRO A 143 -12.99 -1.23 -29.09
N GLU A 144 -13.05 0.08 -29.36
CA GLU A 144 -13.80 1.03 -28.53
C GLU A 144 -15.19 0.43 -28.27
N HIS A 145 -15.42 -0.08 -27.06
CA HIS A 145 -16.76 -0.43 -26.63
C HIS A 145 -17.55 0.88 -26.58
N GLU A 146 -18.81 0.84 -27.01
CA GLU A 146 -19.69 1.98 -26.81
C GLU A 146 -19.79 2.17 -25.30
N ARG A 147 -19.13 3.22 -24.77
CA ARG A 147 -19.14 3.54 -23.34
C ARG A 147 -20.57 3.53 -22.85
N GLY A 148 -20.84 2.65 -21.91
CA GLY A 148 -22.11 2.61 -21.19
C GLY A 148 -22.23 3.82 -20.26
N ASP A 149 -23.35 3.86 -19.53
CA ASP A 149 -23.53 4.85 -18.49
C ASP A 149 -22.89 4.31 -17.20
N GLU A 150 -21.75 4.88 -16.79
CA GLU A 150 -21.12 4.60 -15.50
C GLU A 150 -21.90 5.24 -14.33
N ILE A 151 -22.05 4.50 -13.23
CA ILE A 151 -22.64 4.99 -11.99
C ILE A 151 -21.56 4.93 -10.92
N CYS A 152 -21.33 6.04 -10.19
CA CYS A 152 -20.35 6.10 -9.10
C CYS A 152 -20.65 5.10 -7.97
N ASN A 153 -20.27 3.86 -8.19
CA ASN A 153 -20.65 2.72 -7.39
C ASN A 153 -19.44 1.80 -7.20
N GLY A 154 -18.33 1.99 -7.93
CA GLY A 154 -17.11 1.22 -7.79
C GLY A 154 -17.16 -0.15 -8.47
N ILE A 155 -18.11 -0.33 -9.39
CA ILE A 155 -18.23 -1.44 -10.33
C ILE A 155 -18.01 -0.86 -11.72
N ASP A 156 -17.36 -1.63 -12.58
CA ASP A 156 -17.26 -1.39 -14.02
C ASP A 156 -18.63 -1.73 -14.63
N ASP A 157 -19.51 -0.72 -14.77
CA ASP A 157 -20.92 -0.93 -15.13
C ASP A 157 -21.09 -1.24 -16.63
N ASP A 158 -20.11 -0.86 -17.45
CA ASP A 158 -20.10 -1.07 -18.89
C ASP A 158 -19.11 -2.14 -19.40
N GLU A 159 -18.36 -2.76 -18.48
CA GLU A 159 -17.38 -3.83 -18.71
C GLU A 159 -16.22 -3.42 -19.64
N ASP A 160 -15.88 -2.12 -19.70
CA ASP A 160 -14.78 -1.61 -20.52
C ASP A 160 -13.39 -1.69 -19.83
N GLY A 161 -13.37 -2.10 -18.56
CA GLY A 161 -12.18 -2.27 -17.73
C GLY A 161 -11.79 -1.04 -16.92
N PHE A 162 -12.53 0.07 -17.06
CA PHE A 162 -12.44 1.24 -16.21
C PHE A 162 -13.59 1.22 -15.18
N ILE A 163 -13.47 1.98 -14.10
CA ILE A 163 -14.44 1.95 -13.00
C ILE A 163 -14.79 3.40 -12.68
N ASP A 164 -16.07 3.72 -12.72
CA ASP A 164 -16.60 5.05 -12.44
C ASP A 164 -15.92 6.16 -13.31
N GLU A 165 -15.55 5.87 -14.55
CA GLU A 165 -14.99 6.88 -15.46
C GLU A 165 -16.07 7.75 -16.12
N GLY A 166 -15.74 9.02 -16.38
CA GLY A 166 -16.70 9.97 -16.95
C GLY A 166 -17.87 10.35 -16.05
N VAL A 167 -18.01 9.77 -14.86
CA VAL A 167 -19.02 10.10 -13.86
C VAL A 167 -18.47 10.96 -12.72
N GLU A 168 -19.28 11.90 -12.25
CA GLU A 168 -18.96 12.72 -11.08
C GLU A 168 -19.30 11.94 -9.79
N CYS A 169 -18.25 11.49 -9.13
CA CYS A 169 -18.35 10.83 -7.84
C CYS A 169 -18.39 11.82 -6.67
N PRO A 170 -18.99 11.45 -5.52
CA PRO A 170 -18.88 12.24 -4.30
C PRO A 170 -17.42 12.49 -3.90
N PRO A 171 -17.13 13.52 -3.09
CA PRO A 171 -15.80 13.72 -2.52
C PRO A 171 -15.35 12.52 -1.68
N LEU A 172 -14.04 12.32 -1.56
CA LEU A 172 -13.47 11.36 -0.63
C LEU A 172 -13.45 11.96 0.79
N ASP A 173 -14.22 11.35 1.69
CA ASP A 173 -14.31 11.79 3.07
C ASP A 173 -13.03 11.49 3.85
N LEU A 174 -12.53 12.49 4.57
CA LEU A 174 -11.46 12.37 5.56
C LEU A 174 -12.08 12.46 6.96
N VAL A 175 -11.74 11.52 7.83
CA VAL A 175 -12.06 11.61 9.27
C VAL A 175 -10.74 11.80 10.01
N VAL A 176 -10.57 12.99 10.57
CA VAL A 176 -9.31 13.41 11.19
C VAL A 176 -9.36 13.11 12.68
N PHE A 177 -8.59 12.12 13.13
CA PHE A 177 -8.41 11.78 14.53
C PHE A 177 -7.21 12.53 15.10
N VAL A 178 -7.49 13.48 15.99
CA VAL A 178 -6.47 14.26 16.69
C VAL A 178 -6.22 13.62 18.05
N ILE A 179 -5.04 13.05 18.25
CA ILE A 179 -4.67 12.48 19.55
C ILE A 179 -4.41 13.62 20.53
N VAL A 180 -4.98 13.51 21.73
CA VAL A 180 -4.80 14.47 22.82
C VAL A 180 -4.30 13.79 24.08
N ASP A 181 -3.56 14.54 24.89
CA ASP A 181 -3.10 14.10 26.20
C ASP A 181 -4.26 13.97 27.23
N ALA A 182 -3.91 13.60 28.46
CA ALA A 182 -4.87 13.43 29.55
C ALA A 182 -5.61 14.74 29.93
N ASP A 183 -5.03 15.89 29.61
CA ASP A 183 -5.61 17.22 29.84
C ASP A 183 -6.42 17.73 28.63
N GLY A 184 -6.46 16.96 27.53
CA GLY A 184 -7.13 17.31 26.29
C GLY A 184 -6.33 18.22 25.37
N SER A 185 -5.03 18.39 25.63
CA SER A 185 -4.12 19.18 24.79
C SER A 185 -3.62 18.34 23.61
N SER A 186 -3.54 18.93 22.43
CA SER A 186 -2.96 18.31 21.23
C SER A 186 -1.68 19.04 20.85
N PRO A 187 -0.70 18.37 20.22
CA PRO A 187 0.37 19.08 19.55
C PRO A 187 -0.09 19.81 18.28
N TYR A 188 -1.30 19.55 17.79
CA TYR A 188 -1.89 20.26 16.65
C TYR A 188 -2.91 21.30 17.10
N GLU A 189 -2.67 22.54 16.70
CA GLU A 189 -3.64 23.62 16.79
C GLU A 189 -4.68 23.52 15.66
N PRO A 190 -5.93 23.95 15.88
CA PRO A 190 -6.97 23.89 14.84
C PRO A 190 -6.57 24.54 13.52
N GLN A 191 -5.86 25.66 13.55
CA GLN A 191 -5.42 26.33 12.31
C GLN A 191 -4.34 25.55 11.55
N GLU A 192 -3.54 24.73 12.25
CA GLU A 192 -2.56 23.86 11.59
C GLU A 192 -3.27 22.72 10.88
N ILE A 193 -4.29 22.13 11.50
CA ILE A 193 -5.12 21.10 10.88
C ILE A 193 -5.77 21.65 9.60
N ASP A 194 -6.42 22.81 9.67
CA ASP A 194 -7.03 23.45 8.49
C ASP A 194 -5.98 23.69 7.39
N ALA A 195 -4.78 24.15 7.75
CA ALA A 195 -3.70 24.40 6.80
C ALA A 195 -3.15 23.12 6.15
N GLU A 196 -3.08 22.00 6.89
CA GLU A 196 -2.69 20.70 6.32
C GLU A 196 -3.74 20.19 5.35
N ILE A 197 -5.03 20.29 5.69
CA ILE A 197 -6.12 19.86 4.83
C ILE A 197 -6.14 20.69 3.54
N ASP A 198 -5.96 22.00 3.65
CA ASP A 198 -5.86 22.89 2.50
C ASP A 198 -4.65 22.54 1.60
N ARG A 199 -3.50 22.19 2.19
CA ARG A 199 -2.32 21.71 1.44
C ARG A 199 -2.63 20.40 0.73
N LEU A 200 -3.20 19.44 1.44
CA LEU A 200 -3.58 18.14 0.92
C LEU A 200 -4.55 18.28 -0.26
N ALA A 201 -5.63 19.04 -0.09
CA ALA A 201 -6.62 19.26 -1.15
C ALA A 201 -5.97 19.85 -2.42
N ARG A 202 -5.00 20.75 -2.28
CA ARG A 202 -4.24 21.29 -3.44
C ARG A 202 -3.37 20.24 -4.14
N SER A 203 -2.78 19.30 -3.41
CA SER A 203 -1.97 18.23 -4.00
C SER A 203 -2.78 17.23 -4.84
N PHE A 204 -4.07 17.09 -4.52
CA PHE A 204 -5.00 16.19 -5.22
C PHE A 204 -5.90 16.91 -6.23
N ALA A 205 -6.01 18.24 -6.13
CA ALA A 205 -6.72 19.06 -7.09
C ALA A 205 -6.02 19.05 -8.44
N ARG A 206 -6.77 18.76 -9.50
CA ARG A 206 -6.30 18.84 -10.88
C ARG A 206 -7.35 19.54 -11.73
N SER A 207 -6.91 20.08 -12.88
CA SER A 207 -7.80 20.69 -13.86
C SER A 207 -8.34 19.70 -14.89
N ASP A 208 -7.80 18.48 -14.91
CA ASP A 208 -8.29 17.37 -15.71
C ASP A 208 -9.31 16.54 -14.91
N ASP A 209 -9.91 15.57 -15.59
CA ASP A 209 -10.91 14.67 -15.00
C ASP A 209 -10.30 13.65 -14.02
N TYR A 210 -9.00 13.74 -13.71
CA TYR A 210 -8.30 12.84 -12.80
C TYR A 210 -8.08 13.43 -11.40
N GLY A 211 -8.52 14.66 -11.14
CA GLY A 211 -8.48 15.26 -9.81
C GLY A 211 -9.33 14.48 -8.80
N LEU A 212 -8.92 14.51 -7.53
CA LEU A 212 -9.72 13.97 -6.43
C LEU A 212 -10.18 15.13 -5.53
N GLU A 213 -11.49 15.25 -5.34
CA GLU A 213 -12.04 16.16 -4.33
C GLU A 213 -11.98 15.48 -2.95
N LEU A 214 -11.33 16.15 -2.00
CA LEU A 214 -11.22 15.69 -0.62
C LEU A 214 -12.09 16.55 0.28
N ARG A 215 -12.81 15.92 1.21
CA ARG A 215 -13.68 16.62 2.16
C ARG A 215 -13.40 16.15 3.57
N VAL A 216 -13.11 17.07 4.49
CA VAL A 216 -13.10 16.72 5.93
C VAL A 216 -14.53 16.53 6.38
N ALA A 217 -14.91 15.28 6.62
CA ALA A 217 -16.24 14.92 7.11
C ALA A 217 -16.37 15.19 8.62
N GLU A 218 -15.30 14.93 9.36
CA GLU A 218 -15.30 15.01 10.81
C GLU A 218 -13.88 15.20 11.36
N VAL A 219 -13.76 15.93 12.47
CA VAL A 219 -12.54 16.02 13.28
C VAL A 219 -12.85 15.49 14.68
N VAL A 220 -12.25 14.36 15.02
CA VAL A 220 -12.47 13.64 16.29
C VAL A 220 -11.26 13.84 17.18
N ARG A 221 -11.46 14.35 18.40
CA ARG A 221 -10.40 14.40 19.42
C ARG A 221 -10.44 13.15 20.27
N LEU A 222 -9.37 12.37 20.25
CA LEU A 222 -9.25 11.12 21.00
C LEU A 222 -8.31 11.30 22.21
N ALA A 223 -8.87 11.22 23.42
CA ALA A 223 -8.11 11.25 24.66
C ALA A 223 -7.44 9.89 24.91
N ALA A 224 -6.34 9.65 24.21
CA ALA A 224 -5.55 8.44 24.22
C ALA A 224 -4.06 8.83 24.31
N PRO A 225 -3.58 9.28 25.49
CA PRO A 225 -2.20 9.74 25.66
C PRO A 225 -1.16 8.67 25.31
N GLU A 226 -1.51 7.39 25.41
CA GLU A 226 -0.68 6.27 24.96
C GLU A 226 -0.41 6.27 23.45
N TRP A 227 -1.24 6.95 22.64
CA TRP A 227 -1.09 7.04 21.19
C TRP A 227 -0.43 8.34 20.72
N LEU A 228 0.08 9.17 21.63
CA LEU A 228 0.86 10.37 21.25
C LEU A 228 2.16 9.96 20.54
N GLU A 229 2.74 8.82 20.91
CA GLU A 229 3.74 8.14 20.10
C GLU A 229 3.12 6.84 19.62
N ILE A 230 2.79 6.73 18.33
CA ILE A 230 2.08 5.57 17.80
C ILE A 230 2.99 4.72 16.91
N ASP A 231 2.95 3.40 17.09
CA ASP A 231 3.57 2.45 16.17
C ASP A 231 2.55 1.76 15.24
N GLY A 232 3.04 0.94 14.30
CA GLY A 232 2.18 0.23 13.35
C GLY A 232 1.19 -0.75 14.00
N ALA A 233 1.53 -1.35 15.15
CA ALA A 233 0.65 -2.29 15.85
C ALA A 233 -0.51 -1.57 16.54
N GLU A 234 -0.22 -0.43 17.16
CA GLU A 234 -1.20 0.46 17.79
C GLU A 234 -2.12 1.12 16.75
N LEU A 235 -1.55 1.52 15.61
CA LEU A 235 -2.30 2.06 14.48
C LEU A 235 -3.34 1.04 13.96
N GLY A 236 -2.98 -0.24 13.87
CA GLY A 236 -3.92 -1.30 13.54
C GLY A 236 -5.01 -1.52 14.59
N ALA A 237 -4.74 -1.22 15.88
CA ALA A 237 -5.77 -1.25 16.92
C ALA A 237 -6.77 -0.10 16.80
N LEU A 238 -6.28 1.11 16.47
CA LEU A 238 -7.12 2.27 16.19
C LEU A 238 -8.06 1.99 15.01
N VAL A 239 -7.54 1.42 13.91
CA VAL A 239 -8.36 1.05 12.74
C VAL A 239 -9.55 0.17 13.14
N ARG A 240 -9.30 -0.88 13.93
CA ARG A 240 -10.38 -1.79 14.38
C ARG A 240 -11.44 -1.10 15.24
N GLN A 241 -11.07 -0.01 15.93
CA GLN A 241 -12.02 0.76 16.74
C GLN A 241 -12.90 1.68 15.89
N VAL A 242 -12.38 2.17 14.75
CA VAL A 242 -13.10 3.11 13.87
C VAL A 242 -13.78 2.41 12.69
N GLU A 243 -13.44 1.14 12.44
CA GLU A 243 -14.08 0.30 11.44
C GLU A 243 -15.59 0.19 11.70
N GLY A 244 -16.39 0.41 10.65
CA GLY A 244 -17.86 0.41 10.75
C GLY A 244 -18.48 1.66 11.39
N SER A 245 -17.69 2.70 11.69
CA SER A 245 -18.22 3.98 12.18
C SER A 245 -19.03 4.76 11.13
N ARG A 246 -18.88 4.42 9.84
CA ARG A 246 -19.56 5.08 8.71
C ARG A 246 -19.95 4.06 7.64
N GLU A 247 -21.11 4.30 7.03
CA GLU A 247 -21.63 3.49 5.93
C GLU A 247 -20.91 3.78 4.60
N GLU A 248 -20.43 5.01 4.41
CA GLU A 248 -19.68 5.44 3.22
C GLU A 248 -18.17 5.31 3.44
N LEU A 249 -17.43 5.12 2.35
CA LEU A 249 -15.96 5.09 2.37
C LEU A 249 -15.42 6.40 2.95
N PHE A 250 -14.45 6.27 3.86
CA PHE A 250 -13.69 7.38 4.38
C PHE A 250 -12.23 6.97 4.61
N VAL A 251 -11.35 7.96 4.71
CA VAL A 251 -9.94 7.79 5.07
C VAL A 251 -9.74 8.22 6.52
N PRO A 252 -9.38 7.30 7.43
CA PRO A 252 -8.92 7.69 8.76
C PRO A 252 -7.56 8.40 8.64
N VAL A 253 -7.50 9.65 9.11
CA VAL A 253 -6.25 10.43 9.19
C VAL A 253 -5.93 10.66 10.66
N VAL A 254 -4.84 10.09 11.16
CA VAL A 254 -4.43 10.20 12.56
C VAL A 254 -3.32 11.25 12.67
N LEU A 255 -3.56 12.30 13.46
CA LEU A 255 -2.60 13.33 13.78
C LEU A 255 -2.09 13.09 15.20
N THR A 256 -0.79 12.85 15.34
CA THR A 256 -0.16 12.50 16.60
C THR A 256 1.21 13.18 16.79
N GLU A 257 1.79 13.14 17.99
CA GLU A 257 3.09 13.77 18.25
C GLU A 257 4.19 13.08 17.42
N ARG A 258 4.27 11.74 17.48
CA ARG A 258 5.26 10.95 16.74
C ARG A 258 4.67 9.68 16.17
N VAL A 259 5.16 9.31 14.99
CA VAL A 259 4.90 8.01 14.37
C VAL A 259 6.19 7.22 14.41
N LEU A 260 6.15 5.96 14.86
CA LEU A 260 7.31 5.11 15.03
C LEU A 260 7.21 3.89 14.09
N VAL A 261 8.30 3.61 13.38
CA VAL A 261 8.48 2.36 12.62
C VAL A 261 9.73 1.67 13.17
N ASP A 262 9.55 0.48 13.73
CA ASP A 262 10.65 -0.28 14.37
C ASP A 262 11.43 0.55 15.41
N GLY A 263 10.72 1.41 16.16
CA GLY A 263 11.30 2.28 17.19
C GLY A 263 12.04 3.51 16.66
N VAL A 264 11.99 3.77 15.35
CA VAL A 264 12.56 4.97 14.74
C VAL A 264 11.44 5.93 14.31
N PRO A 265 11.54 7.23 14.67
CA PRO A 265 10.55 8.23 14.27
C PRO A 265 10.46 8.39 12.74
N ARG A 266 9.22 8.56 12.27
CA ARG A 266 8.83 8.79 10.88
C ARG A 266 7.89 10.00 10.80
N PRO A 267 7.96 10.80 9.72
CA PRO A 267 7.06 11.93 9.53
C PRO A 267 5.60 11.49 9.30
N GLY A 268 5.40 10.28 8.80
CA GLY A 268 4.10 9.71 8.48
C GLY A 268 4.22 8.21 8.23
N LEU A 269 3.05 7.57 8.16
CA LEU A 269 2.91 6.15 7.85
C LEU A 269 1.50 5.91 7.30
N SER A 270 1.41 5.24 6.16
CA SER A 270 0.14 4.68 5.68
C SER A 270 0.13 3.16 5.82
N THR A 271 -1.02 2.61 6.19
CA THR A 271 -1.32 1.21 5.87
C THR A 271 -1.94 1.15 4.49
N VAL A 272 -1.66 0.08 3.75
CA VAL A 272 -2.16 -0.11 2.37
C VAL A 272 -3.31 -1.11 2.41
N PRO A 273 -4.58 -0.68 2.27
CA PRO A 273 -5.71 -1.61 2.19
C PRO A 273 -5.50 -2.64 1.09
N ASN A 274 -5.77 -3.90 1.41
CA ASN A 274 -5.57 -5.06 0.53
C ASN A 274 -4.11 -5.30 0.07
N GLY A 275 -3.13 -4.50 0.54
CA GLY A 275 -1.71 -4.72 0.30
C GLY A 275 -1.24 -4.46 -1.13
N GLU A 276 -2.03 -3.73 -1.91
CA GLU A 276 -1.73 -3.45 -3.32
C GLU A 276 -1.09 -2.08 -3.54
N CYS A 277 -0.09 -2.07 -4.39
CA CYS A 277 0.75 -0.93 -4.70
C CYS A 277 1.16 -1.02 -6.17
N GLY A 278 0.86 0.02 -6.96
CA GLY A 278 1.08 0.00 -8.41
C GLY A 278 0.21 -1.04 -9.12
N GLY A 279 -0.99 -1.32 -8.59
CA GLY A 279 -1.88 -2.37 -9.10
C GLY A 279 -1.41 -3.81 -8.81
N GLN A 280 -0.35 -3.98 -8.01
CA GLN A 280 0.19 -5.29 -7.65
C GLN A 280 0.18 -5.49 -6.14
N ARG A 281 -0.20 -6.68 -5.67
CA ARG A 281 -0.04 -7.03 -4.26
C ARG A 281 1.44 -7.13 -3.90
N ARG A 282 1.86 -6.41 -2.86
CA ARG A 282 3.26 -6.38 -2.39
C ARG A 282 3.49 -7.08 -1.04
N VAL A 283 2.42 -7.33 -0.29
CA VAL A 283 2.50 -8.01 1.00
C VAL A 283 1.85 -9.39 0.94
N PRO A 284 2.52 -10.45 1.44
CA PRO A 284 1.97 -11.79 1.47
C PRO A 284 0.91 -11.96 2.56
N GLU A 285 0.82 -11.07 3.54
CA GLU A 285 -0.19 -11.16 4.59
C GLU A 285 -1.52 -10.51 4.18
N PRO A 286 -2.67 -11.07 4.60
CA PRO A 286 -3.96 -10.40 4.51
C PRO A 286 -3.89 -9.02 5.20
N GLN A 287 -4.23 -7.97 4.46
CA GLN A 287 -4.28 -6.61 5.01
C GLN A 287 -5.69 -6.29 5.51
N PRO A 288 -5.82 -5.40 6.51
CA PRO A 288 -7.12 -4.95 6.95
C PRO A 288 -7.88 -4.29 5.78
N PRO A 289 -9.20 -4.43 5.75
CA PRO A 289 -10.02 -3.87 4.67
C PRO A 289 -10.08 -2.35 4.72
N LEU A 290 -9.98 -1.77 5.92
CA LEU A 290 -9.82 -0.35 6.15
C LEU A 290 -8.36 -0.07 6.51
N GLY A 291 -7.74 0.85 5.79
CA GLY A 291 -6.41 1.36 6.10
C GLY A 291 -6.48 2.64 6.92
N VAL A 292 -5.33 3.25 7.15
CA VAL A 292 -5.21 4.52 7.88
C VAL A 292 -3.95 5.24 7.45
N VAL A 293 -4.03 6.56 7.47
CA VAL A 293 -2.90 7.46 7.28
C VAL A 293 -2.57 8.09 8.64
N ALA A 294 -1.35 7.93 9.11
CA ALA A 294 -0.85 8.58 10.33
C ALA A 294 0.20 9.63 9.96
N MET A 295 0.19 10.75 10.68
CA MET A 295 1.14 11.85 10.51
C MET A 295 1.68 12.28 11.88
N ALA A 296 3.00 12.45 11.95
CA ALA A 296 3.69 13.01 13.10
C ALA A 296 3.68 14.54 13.08
N LYS A 297 3.81 15.17 14.25
CA LYS A 297 3.87 16.63 14.36
C LYS A 297 5.02 17.21 13.54
N HIS A 298 6.15 16.54 13.54
CA HIS A 298 7.31 16.91 12.74
C HIS A 298 7.28 16.17 11.39
N HIS A 299 6.88 16.87 10.34
CA HIS A 299 6.75 16.33 9.00
C HIS A 299 7.06 17.38 7.92
N TRP A 300 7.13 16.97 6.66
CA TRP A 300 7.23 17.89 5.52
C TRP A 300 5.85 18.23 4.99
N ASP A 301 5.66 19.42 4.40
CA ASP A 301 4.38 19.90 3.86
C ASP A 301 3.65 18.90 2.93
N THR A 302 4.38 17.97 2.30
CA THR A 302 3.84 16.96 1.37
C THR A 302 3.70 15.56 1.98
N THR A 303 4.07 15.36 3.24
CA THR A 303 3.97 14.06 3.92
C THR A 303 2.54 13.53 3.90
N LEU A 304 1.53 14.34 4.22
CA LEU A 304 0.14 13.85 4.19
C LEU A 304 -0.28 13.37 2.80
N ALA A 305 0.12 14.10 1.76
CA ALA A 305 -0.21 13.74 0.40
C ALA A 305 0.51 12.46 -0.04
N HIS A 306 1.76 12.28 0.40
CA HIS A 306 2.55 11.08 0.17
C HIS A 306 1.90 9.85 0.80
N GLU A 307 1.57 9.92 2.10
CA GLU A 307 0.92 8.81 2.80
C GLU A 307 -0.48 8.54 2.24
N LEU A 308 -1.25 9.57 1.88
CA LEU A 308 -2.54 9.38 1.21
C LEU A 308 -2.38 8.74 -0.18
N GLY A 309 -1.28 9.02 -0.89
CA GLY A 309 -0.93 8.33 -2.14
C GLY A 309 -0.72 6.83 -1.93
N HIS A 310 0.04 6.44 -0.90
CA HIS A 310 0.17 5.03 -0.50
C HIS A 310 -1.14 4.41 -0.10
N PHE A 311 -1.94 5.13 0.71
CA PHE A 311 -3.29 4.70 1.01
C PHE A 311 -3.98 4.43 -0.30
N LEU A 312 -3.97 5.32 -1.30
CA LEU A 312 -4.64 5.16 -2.60
C LEU A 312 -3.90 4.27 -3.63
N GLY A 313 -2.99 3.41 -3.17
CA GLY A 313 -2.40 2.34 -3.98
C GLY A 313 -1.17 2.74 -4.80
N LEU A 314 -0.58 3.91 -4.55
CA LEU A 314 0.69 4.29 -5.17
C LEU A 314 1.89 3.70 -4.43
N CYS A 315 2.92 3.34 -5.19
CA CYS A 315 4.23 3.00 -4.64
C CYS A 315 5.14 4.22 -4.61
N HIS A 316 6.23 4.10 -3.85
CA HIS A 316 7.39 4.96 -4.05
C HIS A 316 7.83 4.89 -5.51
N THR A 317 8.20 6.02 -6.11
CA THR A 317 8.74 6.05 -7.48
C THR A 317 10.02 5.23 -7.62
N HIS A 318 10.77 5.12 -6.52
CA HIS A 318 11.97 4.29 -6.41
C HIS A 318 11.67 2.89 -5.91
N GLY A 319 10.44 2.44 -6.12
CA GLY A 319 9.84 1.23 -5.59
C GLY A 319 10.82 0.06 -5.61
N ASP A 320 10.79 -0.68 -4.51
CA ASP A 320 11.67 -1.80 -4.26
C ASP A 320 11.82 -2.71 -5.48
N GLN A 321 13.05 -3.20 -5.61
CA GLN A 321 13.51 -4.25 -6.52
C GLN A 321 12.38 -5.18 -6.98
N PRO A 322 12.41 -5.59 -8.26
CA PRO A 322 11.29 -6.19 -8.99
C PRO A 322 10.50 -7.17 -8.14
N ALA A 323 9.18 -7.12 -8.27
CA ALA A 323 8.25 -8.03 -7.61
C ALA A 323 8.88 -9.42 -7.50
N PRO A 324 8.80 -10.08 -6.33
CA PRO A 324 9.41 -11.39 -6.15
C PRO A 324 8.95 -12.37 -7.24
N ILE A 325 7.82 -12.10 -7.90
CA ILE A 325 7.29 -12.81 -9.05
C ILE A 325 7.55 -12.02 -10.33
N VAL A 326 8.31 -12.59 -11.25
CA VAL A 326 8.55 -12.06 -12.59
C VAL A 326 7.83 -12.94 -13.60
N ALA A 327 6.99 -12.35 -14.43
CA ALA A 327 6.45 -13.00 -15.63
C ALA A 327 7.59 -13.20 -16.65
N VAL A 328 7.76 -14.41 -17.21
CA VAL A 328 8.89 -14.74 -18.11
C VAL A 328 8.48 -15.04 -19.55
N ASP A 329 7.25 -14.69 -19.96
CA ASP A 329 6.83 -14.97 -21.34
C ASP A 329 7.34 -13.95 -22.36
N ASP A 330 7.98 -14.47 -23.43
CA ASP A 330 8.42 -13.77 -24.65
C ASP A 330 7.23 -13.35 -25.57
N ASP A 331 6.00 -13.77 -25.25
CA ASP A 331 4.81 -13.54 -26.09
C ASP A 331 3.77 -12.69 -25.34
N ARG A 332 3.90 -11.37 -25.52
CA ARG A 332 2.85 -10.34 -25.46
C ARG A 332 1.99 -10.30 -24.19
N SER A 333 2.56 -9.87 -23.06
CA SER A 333 1.73 -9.11 -22.12
C SER A 333 1.35 -7.78 -22.79
N CYS A 334 0.06 -7.48 -22.84
CA CYS A 334 -0.47 -6.19 -23.30
C CYS A 334 -0.09 -5.06 -22.34
N ALA A 335 0.34 -5.42 -21.14
CA ALA A 335 0.87 -4.52 -20.15
C ALA A 335 2.28 -4.07 -20.57
N PRO A 336 2.54 -2.76 -20.73
CA PRO A 336 3.86 -2.27 -21.07
C PRO A 336 4.86 -2.63 -19.95
N GLU A 337 6.12 -2.85 -20.29
CA GLU A 337 7.16 -3.35 -19.38
C GLU A 337 7.22 -2.58 -18.04
N CYS A 338 6.97 -1.27 -18.06
CA CYS A 338 6.88 -0.40 -16.88
C CYS A 338 5.82 -0.81 -15.85
N THR A 339 4.75 -1.50 -16.22
CA THR A 339 3.74 -1.99 -15.27
C THR A 339 4.24 -3.13 -14.38
N LEU A 340 5.35 -3.78 -14.76
CA LEU A 340 5.95 -4.90 -14.04
C LEU A 340 7.24 -4.50 -13.30
N GLU A 341 7.67 -3.26 -13.43
CA GLU A 341 8.91 -2.73 -12.85
C GLU A 341 8.63 -1.44 -12.06
N GLY A 342 9.57 -1.06 -11.18
CA GLY A 342 9.47 0.17 -10.38
C GLY A 342 8.15 0.28 -9.59
N ASP A 343 7.49 1.41 -9.74
CA ASP A 343 6.22 1.74 -9.07
C ASP A 343 4.98 1.22 -9.82
N GLY A 344 5.15 0.51 -10.94
CA GLY A 344 4.06 0.00 -11.77
C GLY A 344 3.36 1.07 -12.61
N VAL A 345 3.92 2.28 -12.68
CA VAL A 345 3.37 3.41 -13.44
C VAL A 345 4.33 3.75 -14.58
N CYS A 346 3.80 4.07 -15.75
CA CYS A 346 4.61 4.20 -16.97
C CYS A 346 5.03 5.63 -17.31
N ASP A 347 4.32 6.63 -16.77
CA ASP A 347 4.69 8.04 -16.92
C ASP A 347 5.61 8.54 -15.80
N THR A 348 5.98 7.67 -14.86
CA THR A 348 6.98 7.92 -13.82
C THR A 348 8.35 7.48 -14.34
N PRO A 349 9.34 8.39 -14.44
CA PRO A 349 10.68 8.03 -14.90
C PRO A 349 11.38 7.12 -13.88
N PRO A 350 12.31 6.25 -14.31
CA PRO A 350 13.07 5.40 -13.40
C PRO A 350 13.75 6.19 -12.29
N ASP A 351 13.50 5.79 -11.05
CA ASP A 351 14.05 6.41 -9.85
C ASP A 351 14.84 5.37 -9.05
N PRO A 352 16.18 5.44 -9.00
CA PRO A 352 16.96 4.52 -8.19
C PRO A 352 17.00 4.95 -6.70
N GLY A 353 16.30 6.04 -6.35
CA GLY A 353 16.13 6.52 -4.99
C GLY A 353 17.24 7.47 -4.50
N PRO A 354 17.09 8.03 -3.29
CA PRO A 354 17.97 9.07 -2.74
C PRO A 354 19.35 8.57 -2.27
N GLY A 355 19.61 7.27 -2.30
CA GLY A 355 20.95 6.72 -2.06
C GLY A 355 21.87 6.87 -3.29
N PRO A 356 21.44 6.37 -4.47
CA PRO A 356 22.15 6.56 -5.73
C PRO A 356 22.04 7.96 -6.36
N CYS A 357 21.02 8.74 -5.97
CA CYS A 357 20.76 10.08 -6.47
C CYS A 357 21.03 11.18 -5.44
N LEU A 358 21.57 12.31 -5.90
CA LEU A 358 21.69 13.53 -5.12
C LEU A 358 20.72 14.57 -5.71
N VAL A 359 19.94 15.21 -4.85
CA VAL A 359 19.07 16.34 -5.20
C VAL A 359 19.61 17.62 -4.56
N ASP A 360 19.69 18.71 -5.32
CA ASP A 360 20.08 20.03 -4.79
C ASP A 360 18.86 20.87 -4.36
N LEU A 361 19.13 22.09 -3.84
CA LEU A 361 18.08 23.01 -3.40
C LEU A 361 17.27 23.61 -4.57
N GLN A 362 17.72 23.42 -5.80
CA GLN A 362 17.05 23.81 -7.03
C GLN A 362 16.29 22.64 -7.66
N CYS A 363 16.20 21.51 -6.95
CA CYS A 363 15.55 20.29 -7.41
C CYS A 363 16.18 19.74 -8.70
N GLN A 364 17.50 19.88 -8.86
CA GLN A 364 18.25 19.16 -9.88
C GLN A 364 18.73 17.83 -9.30
N VAL A 365 18.48 16.74 -10.04
CA VAL A 365 18.88 15.40 -9.63
C VAL A 365 20.08 14.92 -10.44
N ALA A 366 21.05 14.34 -9.76
CA ALA A 366 22.18 13.64 -10.35
C ALA A 366 22.29 12.22 -9.76
N CYS A 367 22.04 11.20 -10.59
CA CYS A 367 22.13 9.79 -10.21
C CYS A 367 23.41 9.13 -10.75
N ARG A 368 23.98 8.18 -10.00
CA ARG A 368 25.24 7.50 -10.36
C ARG A 368 25.13 6.66 -11.64
N ASP A 369 23.95 6.10 -11.90
CA ASP A 369 23.62 5.27 -13.06
C ASP A 369 23.15 6.08 -14.28
N GLY A 370 23.02 7.40 -14.14
CA GLY A 370 22.52 8.28 -15.20
C GLY A 370 20.99 8.33 -15.30
N ALA A 371 20.26 7.73 -14.35
CA ALA A 371 18.82 7.90 -14.25
C ALA A 371 18.44 9.38 -14.02
N THR A 372 17.27 9.75 -14.50
CA THR A 372 16.71 11.10 -14.39
C THR A 372 15.31 11.02 -13.76
N PRO A 373 15.23 10.72 -12.45
CA PRO A 373 13.94 10.70 -11.76
C PRO A 373 13.30 12.08 -11.74
N ASP A 374 11.99 12.12 -11.50
CA ASP A 374 11.26 13.35 -11.27
C ASP A 374 11.30 13.70 -9.77
N PRO A 375 12.12 14.68 -9.34
CA PRO A 375 12.17 15.10 -7.93
C PRO A 375 10.89 15.79 -7.46
N THR A 376 10.01 16.16 -8.39
CA THR A 376 8.75 16.85 -8.08
C THR A 376 7.59 15.91 -7.81
N ASN A 377 7.77 14.61 -8.06
CA ASN A 377 6.77 13.60 -7.80
C ASN A 377 6.56 13.41 -6.29
N ILE A 378 5.31 13.53 -5.82
CA ILE A 378 4.97 13.38 -4.40
C ILE A 378 5.40 12.01 -3.84
N MET A 379 5.39 10.96 -4.66
CA MET A 379 5.78 9.61 -4.25
C MET A 379 7.31 9.36 -4.24
N GLY A 380 8.13 10.32 -4.68
CA GLY A 380 9.60 10.22 -4.61
C GLY A 380 10.16 10.68 -3.28
N TYR A 381 11.36 10.25 -2.87
CA TYR A 381 11.99 10.62 -1.59
C TYR A 381 12.81 11.93 -1.66
N TYR A 382 12.20 12.95 -2.25
CA TYR A 382 12.77 14.29 -2.42
C TYR A 382 11.84 15.35 -1.79
N PRO A 383 11.53 15.28 -0.48
CA PRO A 383 10.39 15.98 0.13
C PRO A 383 10.37 17.49 -0.04
N GLN A 384 11.55 18.12 -0.16
CA GLN A 384 11.70 19.56 -0.41
C GLN A 384 11.33 20.00 -1.84
N CYS A 385 11.18 19.05 -2.77
CA CYS A 385 10.95 19.30 -4.19
C CYS A 385 9.57 18.86 -4.69
N ARG A 386 8.86 18.04 -3.91
CA ARG A 386 7.55 17.48 -4.25
C ARG A 386 6.51 18.56 -4.51
N VAL A 387 5.81 18.48 -5.63
CA VAL A 387 4.70 19.41 -5.96
C VAL A 387 3.46 18.75 -6.54
N GLY A 388 3.52 17.51 -7.03
CA GLY A 388 2.33 16.85 -7.60
C GLY A 388 2.50 15.37 -7.92
N PHE A 389 1.42 14.76 -8.39
CA PHE A 389 1.39 13.41 -8.94
C PHE A 389 1.39 13.44 -10.48
N SER A 390 1.90 12.38 -11.10
CA SER A 390 1.79 12.18 -12.55
C SER A 390 0.33 11.93 -12.97
N GLU A 391 0.07 11.90 -14.27
CA GLU A 391 -1.29 11.68 -14.79
C GLU A 391 -1.76 10.26 -14.49
N GLN A 392 -0.92 9.26 -14.73
CA GLN A 392 -1.26 7.86 -14.47
C GLN A 392 -1.35 7.54 -12.98
N GLN A 393 -0.55 8.21 -12.13
CA GLN A 393 -0.74 8.12 -10.67
C GLN A 393 -2.11 8.66 -10.25
N ALA A 394 -2.56 9.79 -10.80
CA ALA A 394 -3.88 10.34 -10.50
C ALA A 394 -5.01 9.40 -10.96
N LEU A 395 -4.88 8.82 -12.15
CA LEU A 395 -5.82 7.82 -12.66
C LEU A 395 -5.89 6.57 -11.75
N LEU A 396 -4.73 6.01 -11.37
CA LEU A 396 -4.66 4.84 -10.48
C LEU A 396 -5.30 5.14 -9.12
N MET A 397 -5.06 6.32 -8.55
CA MET A 397 -5.70 6.71 -7.29
C MET A 397 -7.23 6.79 -7.41
N ARG A 398 -7.76 7.34 -8.52
CA ARG A 398 -9.21 7.38 -8.76
C ARG A 398 -9.82 5.99 -8.88
N GLN A 399 -9.18 5.11 -9.66
CA GLN A 399 -9.61 3.71 -9.78
C GLN A 399 -9.57 3.02 -8.41
N THR A 400 -8.55 3.28 -7.60
CA THR A 400 -8.47 2.75 -6.23
C THR A 400 -9.59 3.27 -5.32
N VAL A 401 -9.93 4.56 -5.39
CA VAL A 401 -11.07 5.12 -4.64
C VAL A 401 -12.37 4.43 -5.03
N ALA A 402 -12.62 4.28 -6.34
CA ALA A 402 -13.80 3.63 -6.88
C ALA A 402 -13.92 2.19 -6.34
N LYS A 403 -12.89 1.36 -6.52
CA LYS A 403 -12.81 -0.01 -5.98
C LYS A 403 -13.11 -0.05 -4.49
N ARG A 404 -12.52 0.86 -3.71
CA ARG A 404 -12.68 0.89 -2.25
C ARG A 404 -14.07 1.31 -1.80
N ARG A 405 -14.78 2.13 -2.56
CA ARG A 405 -16.20 2.42 -2.28
C ARG A 405 -17.01 1.15 -2.37
N ALA A 406 -16.78 0.34 -3.39
CA ALA A 406 -17.44 -0.94 -3.53
C ALA A 406 -17.05 -1.91 -2.39
N TRP A 407 -15.76 -1.99 -2.03
CA TRP A 407 -15.31 -2.83 -0.91
C TRP A 407 -15.94 -2.44 0.42
N HIS A 408 -15.95 -1.15 0.73
CA HIS A 408 -16.39 -0.62 2.02
C HIS A 408 -17.84 -1.01 2.33
N ARG A 409 -18.70 -1.03 1.30
CA ARG A 409 -20.09 -1.52 1.41
C ARG A 409 -20.17 -3.00 1.81
N CYS A 410 -19.17 -3.80 1.43
CA CYS A 410 -19.14 -5.24 1.64
C CYS A 410 -18.35 -5.68 2.86
N VAL A 411 -17.53 -4.81 3.45
CA VAL A 411 -16.69 -5.11 4.62
C VAL A 411 -17.46 -4.97 5.94
N GLY A 412 -18.56 -4.22 5.96
CA GLY A 412 -19.41 -4.03 7.14
C GLY A 412 -20.05 -5.33 7.69
N GLY A 413 -20.70 -5.23 8.85
CA GLY A 413 -21.17 -6.38 9.65
C GLY A 413 -22.05 -7.39 8.89
N ASP A 414 -22.91 -6.92 8.00
CA ASP A 414 -23.80 -7.78 7.20
C ASP A 414 -23.14 -8.28 5.89
N GLY A 415 -22.09 -7.59 5.43
CA GLY A 415 -21.42 -7.81 4.16
C GLY A 415 -22.33 -7.76 2.92
N CYS A 416 -21.73 -7.92 1.74
CA CYS A 416 -22.51 -8.08 0.50
C CYS A 416 -22.87 -9.56 0.31
N PRO A 417 -24.16 -9.94 0.25
CA PRO A 417 -24.54 -11.31 -0.07
C PRO A 417 -24.12 -11.65 -1.50
N CYS A 418 -23.74 -12.90 -1.73
CA CYS A 418 -23.23 -13.35 -3.02
C CYS A 418 -23.56 -14.82 -3.28
N THR A 419 -23.40 -15.25 -4.52
CA THR A 419 -23.43 -16.66 -4.89
C THR A 419 -22.01 -17.16 -5.22
N MET A 420 -21.72 -18.42 -4.91
CA MET A 420 -20.40 -18.99 -5.22
C MET A 420 -20.22 -19.03 -6.74
N GLY A 421 -19.20 -18.34 -7.25
CA GLY A 421 -18.94 -18.22 -8.69
C GLY A 421 -19.76 -17.14 -9.39
N GLY A 422 -20.61 -16.40 -8.68
CA GLY A 422 -21.31 -15.24 -9.22
C GLY A 422 -20.40 -14.00 -9.28
N ASN A 423 -20.88 -12.98 -10.00
CA ASN A 423 -20.23 -11.69 -10.20
C ASN A 423 -20.77 -10.60 -9.26
N GLU A 424 -21.45 -10.96 -8.17
CA GLU A 424 -22.05 -9.97 -7.25
C GLU A 424 -21.00 -9.28 -6.37
N CYS A 425 -19.78 -9.83 -6.30
CA CYS A 425 -18.71 -9.24 -5.51
C CYS A 425 -17.96 -8.17 -6.31
N PRO A 426 -17.60 -7.04 -5.66
CA PRO A 426 -16.76 -6.03 -6.27
C PRO A 426 -15.43 -6.58 -6.79
N PRO A 427 -14.75 -5.86 -7.70
CA PRO A 427 -13.39 -6.21 -8.13
C PRO A 427 -12.46 -6.45 -6.93
N GLN A 428 -11.62 -7.48 -7.00
CA GLN A 428 -10.72 -7.92 -5.90
C GLN A 428 -11.43 -8.42 -4.64
N MET A 429 -12.73 -8.74 -4.73
CA MET A 429 -13.45 -9.49 -3.71
C MET A 429 -14.01 -10.78 -4.28
N SER A 430 -14.07 -11.81 -3.44
CA SER A 430 -14.60 -13.12 -3.78
C SER A 430 -15.76 -13.50 -2.88
N CYS A 431 -16.71 -14.26 -3.42
CA CYS A 431 -17.76 -14.84 -2.61
C CYS A 431 -17.19 -15.92 -1.68
N ARG A 432 -17.38 -15.75 -0.36
CA ARG A 432 -16.84 -16.63 0.68
C ARG A 432 -17.91 -17.16 1.61
N ARG A 433 -17.68 -18.38 2.08
CA ARG A 433 -18.50 -19.05 3.09
C ARG A 433 -18.05 -18.64 4.49
N PHE A 434 -18.97 -18.11 5.29
CA PHE A 434 -18.75 -17.82 6.70
C PHE A 434 -19.69 -18.66 7.57
N VAL A 435 -19.14 -19.22 8.65
CA VAL A 435 -19.90 -19.97 9.64
C VAL A 435 -20.22 -19.02 10.80
N SER A 436 -21.51 -18.87 11.11
CA SER A 436 -22.03 -18.10 12.23
C SER A 436 -22.99 -18.95 13.05
N ASP A 437 -23.39 -18.46 14.23
CA ASP A 437 -24.37 -19.15 15.08
C ASP A 437 -25.73 -19.37 14.37
N GLY A 438 -26.06 -18.54 13.38
CA GLY A 438 -27.26 -18.65 12.54
C GLY A 438 -27.12 -19.62 11.35
N GLY A 439 -25.97 -20.27 11.20
CA GLY A 439 -25.66 -21.16 10.09
C GLY A 439 -24.60 -20.59 9.15
N THR A 440 -24.59 -21.12 7.94
CA THR A 440 -23.67 -20.68 6.88
C THR A 440 -24.26 -19.52 6.11
N VAL A 441 -23.49 -18.45 5.95
CA VAL A 441 -23.80 -17.34 5.03
C VAL A 441 -22.71 -17.21 3.97
N LEU A 442 -23.11 -16.77 2.77
CA LEU A 442 -22.20 -16.40 1.70
C LEU A 442 -22.13 -14.88 1.62
N ARG A 443 -20.92 -14.33 1.68
CA ARG A 443 -20.70 -12.89 1.51
C ARG A 443 -19.36 -12.61 0.83
N CYS A 444 -19.27 -11.46 0.19
CA CYS A 444 -18.03 -11.00 -0.40
C CYS A 444 -16.98 -10.73 0.67
N ALA A 445 -15.74 -11.13 0.39
CA ALA A 445 -14.58 -10.80 1.20
C ALA A 445 -13.42 -10.41 0.27
N LEU A 446 -12.49 -9.59 0.76
CA LEU A 446 -11.29 -9.25 0.01
C LEU A 446 -10.53 -10.51 -0.39
N ASP A 447 -9.98 -10.46 -1.60
CA ASP A 447 -9.12 -11.50 -2.11
C ASP A 447 -7.86 -11.62 -1.26
N GLY A 448 -7.41 -12.85 -1.07
CA GLY A 448 -6.15 -13.13 -0.42
C GLY A 448 -4.96 -13.05 -1.38
N PRO A 449 -3.74 -13.24 -0.86
CA PRO A 449 -2.49 -13.16 -1.63
C PRO A 449 -2.24 -14.32 -2.60
N ALA A 450 -2.80 -15.50 -2.33
CA ALA A 450 -2.55 -16.72 -3.08
C ALA A 450 -3.45 -16.79 -4.32
N VAL A 451 -2.82 -16.87 -5.48
CA VAL A 451 -3.52 -17.00 -6.77
C VAL A 451 -4.13 -18.39 -6.92
N PRO A 452 -5.08 -18.61 -7.84
CA PRO A 452 -5.50 -19.95 -8.23
C PRO A 452 -4.30 -20.87 -8.53
N GLY A 453 -4.31 -22.08 -7.97
CA GLY A 453 -3.19 -23.01 -7.99
C GLY A 453 -2.22 -22.85 -6.82
N GLY A 454 -2.20 -21.69 -6.15
CA GLY A 454 -1.35 -21.39 -5.01
C GLY A 454 -1.66 -22.24 -3.79
N VAL A 455 -0.63 -22.48 -2.95
CA VAL A 455 -0.77 -23.13 -1.64
C VAL A 455 -1.60 -22.22 -0.71
N CYS A 456 -2.44 -22.84 0.12
CA CYS A 456 -3.25 -22.12 1.10
C CYS A 456 -3.43 -22.93 2.40
N THR A 457 -3.71 -22.22 3.49
CA THR A 457 -4.16 -22.78 4.77
C THR A 457 -5.65 -22.52 5.01
N GLY A 458 -6.22 -21.52 4.34
CA GLY A 458 -7.63 -21.16 4.43
C GLY A 458 -8.12 -20.39 3.20
N SER A 459 -9.44 -20.36 2.99
CA SER A 459 -10.03 -19.74 1.79
C SER A 459 -9.91 -18.21 1.76
N LEU A 460 -9.58 -17.57 2.89
CA LEU A 460 -9.28 -16.13 2.94
C LEU A 460 -7.91 -15.79 2.34
N GLU A 461 -7.04 -16.79 2.16
CA GLU A 461 -5.74 -16.58 1.52
C GLU A 461 -5.83 -16.59 0.00
N CYS A 462 -6.94 -17.06 -0.57
CA CYS A 462 -7.08 -17.22 -2.01
C CYS A 462 -7.64 -15.97 -2.70
N SER A 463 -7.24 -15.70 -3.93
CA SER A 463 -7.79 -14.65 -4.80
C SER A 463 -8.70 -15.21 -5.91
N GLN A 464 -9.32 -14.33 -6.70
CA GLN A 464 -10.03 -14.67 -7.95
C GLN A 464 -11.10 -15.76 -7.77
N GLY A 465 -11.90 -15.66 -6.71
CA GLY A 465 -12.98 -16.60 -6.38
C GLY A 465 -12.50 -17.95 -5.82
N ALA A 466 -11.21 -18.22 -5.81
CA ALA A 466 -10.67 -19.55 -5.53
C ALA A 466 -10.86 -19.96 -4.07
N VAL A 467 -11.30 -21.19 -3.80
CA VAL A 467 -11.53 -21.73 -2.45
C VAL A 467 -10.36 -22.62 -2.06
N CYS A 468 -9.95 -22.58 -0.79
CA CYS A 468 -8.88 -23.44 -0.31
C CYS A 468 -9.39 -24.89 -0.14
N ILE A 469 -8.88 -25.81 -0.95
CA ILE A 469 -9.26 -27.22 -0.95
C ILE A 469 -8.07 -28.06 -0.47
N GLY A 470 -8.30 -28.81 0.62
CA GLY A 470 -7.30 -29.75 1.16
C GLY A 470 -7.15 -31.00 0.31
N GLN A 471 -5.92 -31.50 0.19
CA GLN A 471 -5.59 -32.76 -0.49
C GLN A 471 -5.13 -33.81 0.55
N PRO A 472 -5.51 -35.10 0.43
CA PRO A 472 -5.16 -36.11 1.44
C PRO A 472 -3.65 -36.32 1.66
N ASP A 473 -2.85 -36.17 0.60
CA ASP A 473 -1.41 -36.44 0.59
C ASP A 473 -0.57 -35.25 0.06
N ALA A 474 -1.15 -34.05 0.03
CA ALA A 474 -0.52 -32.84 -0.49
C ALA A 474 -1.04 -31.58 0.22
N GLU A 475 -0.35 -30.46 -0.01
CA GLU A 475 -0.75 -29.15 0.51
C GLU A 475 -2.10 -28.71 -0.05
N SER A 476 -2.88 -27.98 0.75
CA SER A 476 -4.14 -27.42 0.27
C SER A 476 -3.86 -26.35 -0.78
N ARG A 477 -4.75 -26.22 -1.76
CA ARG A 477 -4.59 -25.25 -2.87
C ARG A 477 -5.82 -24.37 -3.06
N CYS A 478 -5.58 -23.16 -3.54
CA CYS A 478 -6.60 -22.25 -4.00
C CYS A 478 -7.16 -22.75 -5.33
N VAL A 479 -8.42 -23.16 -5.35
CA VAL A 479 -9.06 -23.74 -6.54
C VAL A 479 -10.27 -22.92 -6.94
N ARG A 480 -10.31 -22.46 -8.18
CA ARG A 480 -11.47 -21.71 -8.69
C ARG A 480 -12.72 -22.60 -8.74
N PRO A 481 -13.88 -22.13 -8.25
CA PRO A 481 -15.16 -22.67 -8.70
C PRO A 481 -15.29 -22.38 -10.20
N CYS A 482 -15.95 -23.26 -10.94
CA CYS A 482 -16.03 -23.08 -12.38
C CYS A 482 -17.27 -23.74 -12.99
N ASP A 483 -17.55 -23.32 -14.23
CA ASP A 483 -18.55 -23.86 -15.13
C ASP A 483 -17.98 -24.06 -16.55
N ASP A 484 -18.82 -24.47 -17.49
CA ASP A 484 -18.43 -24.71 -18.88
C ASP A 484 -17.95 -23.43 -19.62
N GLN A 485 -18.15 -22.24 -19.05
CA GLN A 485 -17.72 -20.96 -19.61
C GLN A 485 -16.44 -20.42 -18.98
N THR A 486 -15.99 -21.00 -17.85
CA THR A 486 -14.82 -20.50 -17.12
C THR A 486 -13.53 -20.65 -17.96
N PRO A 487 -12.87 -19.54 -18.34
CA PRO A 487 -11.72 -19.59 -19.25
C PRO A 487 -10.52 -20.36 -18.68
N GLY A 488 -9.88 -21.16 -19.55
CA GLY A 488 -8.65 -21.90 -19.21
C GLY A 488 -8.85 -23.01 -18.17
N CYS A 489 -10.10 -23.40 -17.91
CA CYS A 489 -10.44 -24.30 -16.82
C CYS A 489 -11.12 -25.58 -17.30
N ARG A 490 -10.78 -26.73 -16.69
CA ARG A 490 -11.52 -27.98 -16.85
C ARG A 490 -12.30 -28.28 -15.58
N CYS A 491 -13.62 -28.09 -15.66
CA CYS A 491 -14.50 -28.26 -14.52
C CYS A 491 -14.79 -29.73 -14.21
N VAL A 492 -14.66 -30.08 -12.94
CA VAL A 492 -14.99 -31.41 -12.43
C VAL A 492 -15.79 -31.29 -11.15
N GLU A 493 -16.80 -32.14 -11.00
CA GLU A 493 -17.47 -32.30 -9.71
C GLU A 493 -16.57 -33.10 -8.76
N VAL A 494 -16.39 -32.57 -7.55
CA VAL A 494 -15.65 -33.23 -6.47
C VAL A 494 -16.59 -33.51 -5.32
N GLU A 495 -16.55 -34.75 -4.82
CA GLU A 495 -17.39 -35.18 -3.70
C GLU A 495 -17.15 -34.27 -2.48
N GLY A 496 -18.23 -33.71 -1.92
CA GLY A 496 -18.17 -32.81 -0.76
C GLY A 496 -18.00 -31.33 -1.11
N VAL A 497 -17.75 -30.97 -2.37
CA VAL A 497 -17.77 -29.59 -2.85
C VAL A 497 -19.11 -29.31 -3.53
N SER A 498 -19.76 -28.21 -3.19
CA SER A 498 -21.11 -27.90 -3.68
C SER A 498 -21.18 -27.43 -5.14
N HIS A 499 -20.03 -27.22 -5.79
CA HIS A 499 -19.93 -26.70 -7.16
C HIS A 499 -18.76 -27.38 -7.89
N PRO A 500 -18.78 -27.46 -9.23
CA PRO A 500 -17.63 -27.90 -9.99
C PRO A 500 -16.43 -26.99 -9.75
N ILE A 501 -15.24 -27.58 -9.80
CA ILE A 501 -13.99 -26.88 -9.53
C ILE A 501 -13.00 -27.04 -10.66
N CYS A 502 -12.07 -26.09 -10.74
CA CYS A 502 -11.00 -26.11 -11.71
C CYS A 502 -9.94 -27.15 -11.38
N ILE A 503 -9.97 -28.31 -12.03
CA ILE A 503 -9.01 -29.39 -11.72
C ILE A 503 -7.56 -29.03 -12.06
N GLY A 504 -7.34 -28.04 -12.94
CA GLY A 504 -6.01 -27.52 -13.24
C GLY A 504 -5.34 -26.91 -12.01
N ASP A 505 -6.11 -26.14 -11.23
CA ASP A 505 -5.63 -25.46 -10.02
C ASP A 505 -5.28 -26.45 -8.88
N LEU A 506 -5.71 -27.72 -8.97
CA LEU A 506 -5.34 -28.78 -8.01
C LEU A 506 -4.06 -29.54 -8.39
N ARG A 507 -3.67 -29.50 -9.66
CA ARG A 507 -2.55 -30.31 -10.16
C ARG A 507 -1.21 -29.61 -9.95
N ARG A 508 -0.16 -30.40 -9.75
CA ARG A 508 1.21 -29.88 -9.84
C ARG A 508 1.54 -29.70 -11.32
N ASP A 509 2.20 -28.61 -11.68
CA ASP A 509 2.62 -28.36 -13.07
C ASP A 509 3.57 -29.44 -13.62
N ASP A 510 4.08 -30.33 -12.76
CA ASP A 510 4.92 -31.47 -13.11
C ASP A 510 4.14 -32.75 -13.53
N GLU A 511 2.79 -32.76 -13.48
CA GLU A 511 1.90 -33.88 -13.86
C GLU A 511 0.98 -33.57 -15.05
#